data_AF-A0A7V4GAF1-F1
#
_entry.id   AF-A0A7V4GAF1-F1
#
_cell.length_a   1.000
_cell.length_b   1.000
_cell.length_c   1.000
_cell.angle_alpha   90.00
_cell.angle_beta   90.00
_cell.angle_gamma   90.00
#
_symmetry.space_group_name_H-M   'P 1'
#
loop_
_entity.id
_entity.type
_entity.pdbx_description
1 polymer ?
#
loop_
_entity_poly.entity_id
_entity_poly.type
_entity_poly.pdbx_seq_one_letter_code
_entity_poly.pdbx_strand_id
1 'polypeptide(L)'
;MTDKEWRQKIARMIMVGFREAEVDRETPVVRAIRDFGLGGVILYNIDLKGFLAARKENPALDRIQAARLCPKNILSRGQLKALTSALQGVSKVPLLIAVDQEGGMVSRLGPAAGFPERPSLRTLGEKDDLRTTAEAAGGMAQDLRESGINLNLAPVVDLDLNPQSPIARLGRSFGSDPGLVCRHARAFIQAHRGKGVLTA
;
A
#
# COMPACT_ATOMS: atom_id res chain seq x y z
N MET A 1 7.54 -35.03 -5.34
CA MET A 1 6.83 -33.93 -4.67
C MET A 1 5.40 -34.38 -4.37
N THR A 2 4.93 -34.17 -3.15
CA THR A 2 3.58 -34.49 -2.69
C THR A 2 2.56 -33.41 -3.08
N ASP A 3 1.26 -33.72 -3.06
CA ASP A 3 0.19 -32.73 -3.28
C ASP A 3 0.30 -31.56 -2.28
N LYS A 4 0.61 -31.87 -1.02
CA LYS A 4 0.84 -30.87 0.03
C LYS A 4 1.97 -29.91 -0.31
N GLU A 5 3.08 -30.40 -0.84
CA GLU A 5 4.22 -29.56 -1.25
C GLU A 5 3.85 -28.65 -2.43
N TRP A 6 3.06 -29.15 -3.39
CA TRP A 6 2.56 -28.34 -4.50
C TRP A 6 1.62 -27.22 -4.02
N ARG A 7 0.67 -27.54 -3.13
CA ARG A 7 -0.22 -26.53 -2.54
C ARG A 7 0.55 -25.43 -1.83
N GLN A 8 1.63 -25.78 -1.12
CA GLN A 8 2.48 -24.79 -0.46
C GLN A 8 3.26 -23.93 -1.46
N LYS A 9 3.79 -24.52 -2.54
CA LYS A 9 4.46 -23.76 -3.60
C LYS A 9 3.51 -22.80 -4.31
N ILE A 10 2.28 -23.24 -4.59
CA ILE A 10 1.24 -22.39 -5.18
C ILE A 10 0.85 -21.27 -4.23
N ALA A 11 0.59 -21.57 -2.95
CA ALA A 11 0.21 -20.56 -1.95
C ALA A 11 1.27 -19.47 -1.80
N ARG A 12 2.56 -19.80 -1.92
CA ARG A 12 3.68 -18.83 -1.91
C ARG A 12 3.66 -17.85 -3.08
N MET A 13 2.95 -18.16 -4.17
CA MET A 13 2.81 -17.27 -5.32
C MET A 13 1.57 -16.37 -5.24
N ILE A 14 0.80 -16.48 -4.15
CA ILE A 14 -0.47 -15.78 -3.99
C ILE A 14 -0.33 -14.68 -2.93
N MET A 15 -0.89 -13.51 -3.26
CA MET A 15 -1.12 -12.41 -2.33
C MET A 15 -2.63 -12.16 -2.23
N VAL A 16 -3.15 -12.01 -1.01
CA VAL A 16 -4.59 -11.77 -0.80
C VAL A 16 -4.85 -10.56 0.10
N GLY A 17 -5.98 -9.88 -0.15
CA GLY A 17 -6.55 -8.95 0.83
C GLY A 17 -7.46 -9.68 1.82
N PHE A 18 -7.65 -9.11 3.00
CA PHE A 18 -8.57 -9.59 4.04
C PHE A 18 -9.24 -8.41 4.74
N ARG A 19 -10.26 -8.63 5.58
CA ARG A 19 -11.14 -7.55 6.07
C ARG A 19 -10.76 -7.03 7.44
N GLU A 20 -10.21 -7.91 8.27
CA GLU A 20 -10.05 -7.71 9.69
C GLU A 20 -8.91 -6.71 9.98
N ALA A 21 -9.12 -5.84 10.98
CA ALA A 21 -8.08 -4.94 11.50
C ALA A 21 -7.23 -5.63 12.58
N GLU A 22 -7.81 -6.61 13.25
CA GLU A 22 -7.16 -7.42 14.27
C GLU A 22 -7.37 -8.88 13.92
N VAL A 23 -6.40 -9.71 14.21
CA VAL A 23 -6.44 -11.12 13.81
C VAL A 23 -6.11 -12.01 15.00
N ASP A 24 -6.76 -13.17 15.02
CA ASP A 24 -6.53 -14.26 15.95
C ASP A 24 -6.14 -15.54 15.18
N ARG A 25 -6.02 -16.65 15.91
CA ARG A 25 -5.63 -17.95 15.34
C ARG A 25 -6.65 -18.54 14.36
N GLU A 26 -7.91 -18.11 14.45
CA GLU A 26 -9.02 -18.62 13.65
C GLU A 26 -9.36 -17.71 12.46
N THR A 27 -8.78 -16.52 12.42
CA THR A 27 -8.95 -15.59 11.32
C THR A 27 -8.51 -16.26 10.00
N PRO A 28 -9.33 -16.23 8.93
CA PRO A 28 -9.04 -16.96 7.70
C PRO A 28 -7.66 -16.68 7.09
N VAL A 29 -7.19 -15.43 7.12
CA VAL A 29 -5.86 -15.07 6.60
C VAL A 29 -4.73 -15.70 7.43
N VAL A 30 -4.90 -15.79 8.75
CA VAL A 30 -3.91 -16.41 9.65
C VAL A 30 -3.81 -17.90 9.39
N ARG A 31 -4.95 -18.58 9.20
CA ARG A 31 -4.96 -19.99 8.79
C ARG A 31 -4.31 -20.17 7.42
N ALA A 32 -4.59 -19.27 6.46
CA ALA A 32 -3.98 -19.32 5.14
C ALA A 32 -2.44 -19.23 5.18
N ILE A 33 -1.91 -18.31 6.00
CA ILE A 33 -0.47 -18.15 6.22
C ILE A 33 0.12 -19.40 6.91
N ARG A 34 -0.48 -19.83 8.03
CA ARG A 34 0.05 -20.92 8.87
C ARG A 34 0.01 -22.28 8.17
N ASP A 35 -1.11 -22.61 7.54
CA ASP A 35 -1.42 -23.97 7.11
C ASP A 35 -0.97 -24.22 5.66
N PHE A 36 -1.11 -23.21 4.80
CA PHE A 36 -0.73 -23.31 3.39
C PHE A 36 0.57 -22.59 3.04
N GLY A 37 1.06 -21.67 3.87
CA GLY A 37 2.27 -20.90 3.58
C GLY A 37 2.05 -19.81 2.52
N LEU A 38 0.96 -19.05 2.67
CA LEU A 38 0.63 -17.91 1.82
C LEU A 38 1.84 -16.97 1.61
N GLY A 39 2.07 -16.51 0.38
CA GLY A 39 3.22 -15.70 0.01
C GLY A 39 3.14 -14.24 0.45
N GLY A 40 1.93 -13.67 0.47
CA GLY A 40 1.75 -12.30 0.90
C GLY A 40 0.32 -11.89 1.21
N VAL A 41 0.20 -10.70 1.78
CA VAL A 41 -1.06 -10.01 2.01
C VAL A 41 -0.98 -8.57 1.51
N ILE A 42 -2.12 -8.01 1.12
CA ILE A 42 -2.25 -6.59 0.76
C ILE A 42 -3.25 -5.90 1.68
N LEU A 43 -2.84 -4.77 2.25
CA LEU A 43 -3.60 -4.00 3.23
C LEU A 43 -4.32 -2.81 2.60
N TYR A 44 -5.49 -2.50 3.15
CA TYR A 44 -6.32 -1.36 2.72
C TYR A 44 -6.79 -0.56 3.93
N ASN A 45 -7.01 0.73 3.76
CA ASN A 45 -7.54 1.60 4.82
C ASN A 45 -9.07 1.71 4.81
N ILE A 46 -9.72 1.46 3.67
CA ILE A 46 -11.18 1.63 3.48
C ILE A 46 -11.81 0.30 3.04
N ASP A 47 -12.93 -0.09 3.64
CA ASP A 47 -13.77 -1.16 3.10
C ASP A 47 -14.58 -0.61 1.92
N LEU A 48 -14.24 -1.06 0.72
CA LEU A 48 -14.85 -0.55 -0.51
C LEU A 48 -16.36 -0.76 -0.54
N LYS A 49 -16.88 -1.87 0.03
CA LYS A 49 -18.32 -2.12 0.07
C LYS A 49 -19.03 -1.09 0.96
N GLY A 50 -18.53 -0.86 2.18
CA GLY A 50 -19.02 0.20 3.07
C GLY A 50 -18.93 1.59 2.44
N PHE A 51 -17.80 1.90 1.79
CA PHE A 51 -17.61 3.19 1.13
C PHE A 51 -18.61 3.43 -0.01
N LEU A 52 -18.84 2.44 -0.86
CA LEU A 52 -19.79 2.56 -1.97
C LEU A 52 -21.23 2.71 -1.48
N ALA A 53 -21.60 2.07 -0.36
CA ALA A 53 -22.90 2.27 0.28
C ALA A 53 -23.00 3.70 0.84
N ALA A 54 -22.02 4.15 1.62
CA ALA A 54 -22.01 5.49 2.21
C ALA A 54 -22.01 6.61 1.16
N ARG A 55 -21.32 6.43 0.02
CA ARG A 55 -21.34 7.41 -1.08
C ARG A 55 -22.68 7.54 -1.80
N LYS A 56 -23.54 6.52 -1.75
CA LYS A 56 -24.91 6.66 -2.29
C LYS A 56 -25.73 7.65 -1.47
N GLU A 57 -25.52 7.67 -0.16
CA GLU A 57 -26.19 8.58 0.77
C GLU A 57 -25.51 9.96 0.81
N ASN A 58 -24.18 10.00 0.74
CA ASN A 58 -23.40 11.23 0.68
C ASN A 58 -22.42 11.22 -0.52
N PRO A 59 -22.83 11.72 -1.69
CA PRO A 59 -21.97 11.79 -2.87
C PRO A 59 -20.69 12.61 -2.68
N ALA A 60 -20.66 13.53 -1.73
CA ALA A 60 -19.51 14.38 -1.42
C ALA A 60 -18.53 13.77 -0.40
N LEU A 61 -18.79 12.55 0.10
CA LEU A 61 -17.95 11.87 1.08
C LEU A 61 -16.51 11.72 0.55
N ASP A 62 -15.58 12.39 1.20
CA ASP A 62 -14.17 12.32 0.85
C ASP A 62 -13.50 11.04 1.38
N ARG A 63 -12.27 10.78 0.94
CA ARG A 63 -11.54 9.55 1.31
C ARG A 63 -11.09 9.53 2.77
N ILE A 64 -10.82 10.68 3.40
CA ILE A 64 -10.41 10.77 4.81
C ILE A 64 -11.61 10.46 5.70
N GLN A 65 -12.76 11.05 5.39
CA GLN A 65 -14.04 10.75 6.03
C GLN A 65 -14.40 9.27 5.84
N ALA A 66 -14.27 8.74 4.62
CA ALA A 66 -14.50 7.32 4.34
C ALA A 66 -13.59 6.40 5.15
N ALA A 67 -12.29 6.73 5.27
CA ALA A 67 -11.34 5.95 6.07
C ALA A 67 -11.70 5.95 7.56
N ARG A 68 -12.39 6.97 8.07
CA ARG A 68 -12.91 6.99 9.45
C ARG A 68 -14.24 6.27 9.59
N LEU A 69 -15.13 6.40 8.59
CA LEU A 69 -16.49 5.86 8.63
C LEU A 69 -16.55 4.35 8.38
N CYS A 70 -15.77 3.87 7.41
CA CYS A 70 -15.73 2.47 7.01
C CYS A 70 -14.28 1.98 6.91
N PRO A 71 -13.54 2.01 8.03
CA PRO A 71 -12.15 1.59 8.04
C PRO A 71 -12.02 0.09 7.73
N LYS A 72 -10.82 -0.30 7.30
CA LYS A 72 -10.46 -1.70 7.07
C LYS A 72 -9.24 -2.12 7.89
N ASN A 73 -8.09 -2.39 7.27
CA ASN A 73 -6.93 -2.97 7.97
C ASN A 73 -6.10 -1.92 8.74
N ILE A 74 -6.20 -0.64 8.37
CA ILE A 74 -5.32 0.44 8.84
C ILE A 74 -6.14 1.44 9.67
N LEU A 75 -6.11 1.31 11.00
CA LEU A 75 -6.85 2.16 11.93
C LEU A 75 -5.96 3.21 12.61
N SER A 76 -4.76 2.80 13.03
CA SER A 76 -3.76 3.68 13.66
C SER A 76 -2.36 3.09 13.52
N ARG A 77 -1.31 3.88 13.79
CA ARG A 77 0.08 3.41 13.82
C ARG A 77 0.27 2.18 14.72
N GLY A 78 -0.25 2.25 15.96
CA GLY A 78 -0.10 1.19 16.95
C GLY A 78 -0.82 -0.09 16.55
N GLN A 79 -2.08 0.02 16.13
CA GLN A 79 -2.87 -1.12 15.66
C GLN A 79 -2.26 -1.75 14.41
N LEU A 80 -1.84 -0.95 13.42
CA LEU A 80 -1.26 -1.47 12.19
C LEU A 80 0.03 -2.26 12.48
N LYS A 81 0.89 -1.76 13.36
CA LYS A 81 2.11 -2.46 13.78
C LYS A 81 1.78 -3.78 14.51
N ALA A 82 0.75 -3.81 15.34
CA ALA A 82 0.30 -5.04 16.00
C ALA A 82 -0.21 -6.06 14.97
N LEU A 83 -1.02 -5.63 14.01
CA LEU A 83 -1.54 -6.47 12.93
C LEU A 83 -0.41 -7.09 12.11
N THR A 84 0.53 -6.28 11.59
CA THR A 84 1.63 -6.79 10.76
C THR A 84 2.57 -7.70 11.55
N SER A 85 2.80 -7.41 12.83
CA SER A 85 3.59 -8.28 13.72
C SER A 85 2.91 -9.62 13.94
N ALA A 86 1.59 -9.64 14.15
CA ALA A 86 0.83 -10.89 14.31
C ALA A 86 0.88 -11.75 13.04
N LEU A 87 0.68 -11.14 11.86
CA LEU A 87 0.76 -11.83 10.57
C LEU A 87 2.15 -12.40 10.29
N GLN A 88 3.20 -11.64 10.63
CA GLN A 88 4.57 -12.15 10.49
C GLN A 88 4.90 -13.25 11.49
N GLY A 89 4.42 -13.15 12.74
CA GLY A 89 4.69 -14.13 13.78
C GLY A 89 4.11 -15.52 13.48
N VAL A 90 3.06 -15.62 12.66
CA VAL A 90 2.50 -16.92 12.24
C VAL A 90 3.11 -17.46 10.95
N SER A 91 3.89 -16.66 10.23
CA SER A 91 4.50 -17.06 8.96
C SER A 91 5.82 -17.80 9.19
N LYS A 92 6.00 -18.94 8.52
CA LYS A 92 7.25 -19.74 8.59
C LYS A 92 8.36 -19.17 7.72
N VAL A 93 8.00 -18.37 6.72
CA VAL A 93 8.91 -17.63 5.83
C VAL A 93 8.52 -16.17 5.88
N PRO A 94 9.44 -15.22 5.63
CA PRO A 94 9.07 -13.80 5.63
C PRO A 94 7.90 -13.53 4.66
N LEU A 95 6.76 -13.11 5.20
CA LEU A 95 5.56 -12.75 4.46
C LEU A 95 5.76 -11.42 3.76
N LEU A 96 5.34 -11.31 2.50
CA LEU A 96 5.19 -10.00 1.85
C LEU A 96 3.94 -9.32 2.40
N ILE A 97 4.10 -8.19 3.07
CA ILE A 97 3.01 -7.32 3.52
C ILE A 97 3.06 -6.09 2.63
N ALA A 98 2.05 -5.97 1.77
CA ALA A 98 1.97 -4.97 0.71
C ALA A 98 0.93 -3.88 0.97
N VAL A 99 1.12 -2.74 0.34
CA VAL A 99 0.15 -1.64 0.30
C VAL A 99 0.34 -0.80 -0.98
N ASP A 100 -0.73 -0.12 -1.42
CA ASP A 100 -0.65 0.92 -2.45
C ASP A 100 -0.43 2.30 -1.81
N GLN A 101 0.81 2.66 -1.51
CA GLN A 101 1.16 3.94 -0.92
C GLN A 101 1.91 4.81 -1.94
N GLU A 102 1.17 5.52 -2.78
CA GLU A 102 1.73 6.39 -3.84
C GLU A 102 1.92 7.84 -3.36
N GLY A 103 1.09 8.27 -2.40
CA GLY A 103 0.91 9.68 -2.04
C GLY A 103 -0.33 10.28 -2.71
N GLY A 104 -0.62 11.55 -2.40
CA GLY A 104 -1.85 12.21 -2.85
C GLY A 104 -3.10 11.39 -2.56
N MET A 105 -3.97 11.25 -3.57
CA MET A 105 -5.25 10.55 -3.44
C MET A 105 -5.13 9.02 -3.28
N VAL A 106 -4.01 8.43 -3.72
CA VAL A 106 -3.76 6.99 -3.63
C VAL A 106 -2.79 6.73 -2.48
N SER A 107 -3.26 7.08 -1.29
CA SER A 107 -2.58 6.87 -0.02
C SER A 107 -3.48 6.03 0.90
N ARG A 108 -2.94 5.00 1.53
CA ARG A 108 -3.64 4.17 2.53
C ARG A 108 -3.23 4.59 3.95
N LEU A 109 -1.94 4.82 4.16
CA LEU A 109 -1.40 5.42 5.38
C LEU A 109 -1.54 6.94 5.25
N GLY A 110 -2.58 7.49 5.88
CA GLY A 110 -2.85 8.92 5.85
C GLY A 110 -3.33 9.48 7.20
N PRO A 111 -3.77 10.75 7.23
CA PRO A 111 -4.11 11.46 8.47
C PRO A 111 -5.21 10.78 9.30
N ALA A 112 -6.14 10.07 8.66
CA ALA A 112 -7.18 9.31 9.35
C ALA A 112 -6.62 8.25 10.33
N ALA A 113 -5.42 7.73 10.06
CA ALA A 113 -4.73 6.74 10.89
C ALA A 113 -3.46 7.29 11.59
N GLY A 114 -3.29 8.62 11.61
CA GLY A 114 -2.16 9.30 12.28
C GLY A 114 -0.85 9.33 11.47
N PHE A 115 -0.93 9.20 10.15
CA PHE A 115 0.22 9.35 9.24
C PHE A 115 0.22 10.71 8.54
N PRO A 116 1.39 11.27 8.18
CA PRO A 116 1.45 12.51 7.43
C PRO A 116 0.85 12.34 6.03
N GLU A 117 0.25 13.41 5.51
CA GLU A 117 -0.09 13.48 4.09
C GLU A 117 1.19 13.58 3.25
N ARG A 118 1.19 12.93 2.09
CA ARG A 118 2.34 12.88 1.17
C ARG A 118 1.92 13.51 -0.16
N PRO A 119 2.81 14.26 -0.85
CA PRO A 119 2.50 14.86 -2.15
C PRO A 119 2.14 13.78 -3.17
N SER A 120 1.35 14.16 -4.18
CA SER A 120 1.08 13.28 -5.33
C SER A 120 2.32 13.13 -6.20
N LEU A 121 2.40 12.06 -6.99
CA LEU A 121 3.51 11.87 -7.94
C LEU A 121 3.52 12.98 -8.99
N ARG A 122 2.35 13.47 -9.42
CA ARG A 122 2.23 14.65 -10.30
C ARG A 122 2.91 15.87 -9.68
N THR A 123 2.59 16.19 -8.43
CA THR A 123 3.17 17.34 -7.71
C THR A 123 4.70 17.24 -7.64
N LEU A 124 5.24 16.03 -7.44
CA LEU A 124 6.68 15.81 -7.41
C LEU A 124 7.31 15.99 -8.80
N GLY A 125 6.65 15.51 -9.85
CA GLY A 125 7.14 15.65 -11.23
C GLY A 125 7.03 17.07 -11.78
N GLU A 126 5.98 17.82 -11.45
CA GLU A 126 5.83 19.25 -11.78
C GLU A 126 6.93 20.11 -11.15
N LYS A 127 7.37 19.74 -9.93
CA LYS A 127 8.49 20.41 -9.27
C LYS A 127 9.85 20.05 -9.89
N ASP A 128 9.97 18.87 -10.50
CA ASP A 128 11.19 18.30 -11.09
C ASP A 128 12.43 18.39 -10.18
N ASP A 129 12.23 18.25 -8.87
CA ASP A 129 13.30 18.21 -7.88
C ASP A 129 13.43 16.80 -7.29
N LEU A 130 14.52 16.12 -7.69
CA LEU A 130 14.82 14.76 -7.24
C LEU A 130 15.09 14.68 -5.75
N ARG A 131 15.60 15.75 -5.12
CA ARG A 131 15.82 15.78 -3.68
C ARG A 131 14.50 15.76 -2.93
N THR A 132 13.57 16.63 -3.32
CA THR A 132 12.19 16.62 -2.76
C THR A 132 11.54 15.25 -2.95
N THR A 133 11.73 14.61 -4.12
CA THR A 133 11.19 13.27 -4.39
C THR A 133 11.78 12.22 -3.46
N ALA A 134 13.10 12.21 -3.28
CA ALA A 134 13.79 11.28 -2.40
C ALA A 134 13.40 11.48 -0.93
N GLU A 135 13.24 12.72 -0.46
CA GLU A 135 12.80 13.05 0.90
C GLU A 135 11.36 12.57 1.15
N ALA A 136 10.44 12.86 0.23
CA ALA A 136 9.05 12.42 0.32
C ALA A 136 8.94 10.88 0.32
N ALA A 137 9.61 10.21 -0.62
CA ALA A 137 9.64 8.76 -0.72
C ALA A 137 10.34 8.09 0.47
N GLY A 138 11.42 8.68 0.98
CA GLY A 138 12.16 8.18 2.14
C GLY A 138 11.35 8.25 3.43
N GLY A 139 10.61 9.34 3.64
CA GLY A 139 9.69 9.45 4.76
C GLY A 139 8.52 8.46 4.65
N MET A 140 7.98 8.29 3.45
CA MET A 140 6.94 7.29 3.19
C MET A 140 7.43 5.86 3.48
N ALA A 141 8.60 5.48 2.96
CA ALA A 141 9.19 4.18 3.20
C ALA A 141 9.51 3.94 4.69
N GLN A 142 9.88 4.99 5.43
CA GLN A 142 10.06 4.91 6.87
C GLN A 142 8.76 4.58 7.60
N ASP A 143 7.66 5.30 7.31
CA ASP A 143 6.35 5.02 7.90
C ASP A 143 5.89 3.57 7.61
N LEU A 144 6.12 3.08 6.38
CA LEU A 144 5.81 1.71 5.98
C LEU A 144 6.63 0.70 6.79
N ARG A 145 7.96 0.90 6.85
CA ARG A 145 8.88 0.01 7.56
C ARG A 145 8.55 -0.07 9.05
N GLU A 146 8.29 1.07 9.69
CA GLU A 146 7.94 1.15 11.11
C GLU A 146 6.59 0.47 11.41
N SER A 147 5.70 0.43 10.42
CA SER A 147 4.41 -0.26 10.47
C SER A 147 4.50 -1.75 10.12
N GLY A 148 5.69 -2.28 9.82
CA GLY A 148 5.89 -3.68 9.45
C GLY A 148 5.54 -4.04 8.00
N ILE A 149 5.25 -3.03 7.17
CA ILE A 149 5.01 -3.20 5.73
C ILE A 149 6.37 -3.26 5.03
N ASN A 150 6.55 -4.23 4.13
CA ASN A 150 7.83 -4.50 3.47
C ASN A 150 7.75 -4.49 1.94
N LEU A 151 6.57 -4.24 1.36
CA LEU A 151 6.36 -4.03 -0.06
C LEU A 151 5.42 -2.85 -0.28
N ASN A 152 5.84 -1.89 -1.11
CA ASN A 152 4.99 -0.83 -1.61
C ASN A 152 4.72 -1.07 -3.10
N LEU A 153 3.46 -1.05 -3.52
CA LEU A 153 3.06 -1.15 -4.93
C LEU A 153 3.09 0.25 -5.57
N ALA A 154 4.28 0.84 -5.53
CA ALA A 154 4.62 2.18 -5.99
C ALA A 154 6.13 2.25 -6.28
N PRO A 155 6.59 3.16 -7.16
CA PRO A 155 5.84 4.23 -7.80
C PRO A 155 5.16 3.79 -9.09
N VAL A 156 4.11 4.51 -9.49
CA VAL A 156 3.52 4.37 -10.83
C VAL A 156 4.46 4.98 -11.87
N VAL A 157 4.76 4.22 -12.92
CA VAL A 157 5.62 4.62 -14.04
C VAL A 157 4.85 4.82 -15.36
N ASP A 158 3.52 4.87 -15.27
CA ASP A 158 2.65 5.21 -16.40
C ASP A 158 2.92 6.66 -16.86
N LEU A 159 2.84 6.90 -18.17
CA LEU A 159 2.95 8.23 -18.74
C LEU A 159 1.59 8.93 -18.75
N ASP A 160 1.56 10.18 -18.32
CA ASP A 160 0.36 11.03 -18.34
C ASP A 160 0.03 11.56 -19.75
N LEU A 161 -0.35 10.67 -20.67
CA LEU A 161 -0.65 11.04 -22.06
C LEU A 161 -2.12 11.34 -22.33
N ASN A 162 -3.02 10.83 -21.48
CA ASN A 162 -4.46 11.05 -21.60
C ASN A 162 -5.00 11.70 -20.31
N PRO A 163 -5.37 13.00 -20.35
CA PRO A 163 -5.90 13.73 -19.19
C PRO A 163 -7.18 13.13 -18.59
N GLN A 164 -7.93 12.32 -19.35
CA GLN A 164 -9.14 11.66 -18.87
C GLN A 164 -8.86 10.34 -18.15
N SER A 165 -7.64 9.81 -18.26
CA SER A 165 -7.27 8.56 -17.61
C SER A 165 -7.30 8.70 -16.07
N PRO A 166 -7.60 7.62 -15.33
CA PRO A 166 -7.52 7.65 -13.87
C PRO A 166 -6.12 7.98 -13.36
N ILE A 167 -5.07 7.64 -14.11
CA ILE A 167 -3.67 7.97 -13.80
C ILE A 167 -3.51 9.50 -13.75
N ALA A 168 -3.95 10.18 -14.80
CA ALA A 168 -3.90 11.62 -14.91
C ALA A 168 -4.73 12.31 -13.81
N ARG A 169 -6.02 11.95 -13.75
CA ARG A 169 -7.02 12.62 -12.89
C ARG A 169 -6.72 12.50 -11.40
N LEU A 170 -6.06 11.43 -10.98
CA LEU A 170 -5.69 11.19 -9.58
C LEU A 170 -4.25 11.61 -9.25
N GLY A 171 -3.52 12.18 -10.21
CA GLY A 171 -2.13 12.63 -10.01
C GLY A 171 -1.14 11.49 -9.73
N ARG A 172 -1.38 10.32 -10.34
CA ARG A 172 -0.59 9.09 -10.10
C ARG A 172 0.67 9.01 -10.94
N SER A 173 0.81 9.77 -12.02
CA SER A 173 2.04 9.82 -12.81
C SER A 173 2.88 11.04 -12.44
N PHE A 174 4.20 10.93 -12.58
CA PHE A 174 5.09 12.10 -12.51
C PHE A 174 4.93 13.04 -13.72
N GLY A 175 4.44 12.57 -14.86
CA GLY A 175 4.21 13.41 -16.03
C GLY A 175 4.16 12.62 -17.35
N SER A 176 4.16 13.36 -18.46
CA SER A 176 4.07 12.80 -19.81
C SER A 176 5.44 12.48 -20.45
N ASP A 177 6.52 13.07 -19.94
CA ASP A 177 7.89 12.84 -20.43
C ASP A 177 8.48 11.55 -19.82
N PRO A 178 8.91 10.57 -20.64
CA PRO A 178 9.55 9.35 -20.14
C PRO A 178 10.82 9.61 -19.34
N GLY A 179 11.61 10.62 -19.72
CA GLY A 179 12.82 11.00 -19.00
C GLY A 179 12.52 11.44 -17.57
N LEU A 180 11.47 12.23 -17.38
CA LEU A 180 10.96 12.72 -16.09
C LEU A 180 10.50 11.57 -15.21
N VAL A 181 9.62 10.72 -15.75
CA VAL A 181 9.13 9.56 -15.03
C VAL A 181 10.28 8.65 -14.59
N CYS A 182 11.24 8.35 -15.48
CA CYS A 182 12.38 7.50 -15.14
C CYS A 182 13.26 8.07 -14.02
N ARG A 183 13.59 9.37 -14.03
CA ARG A 183 14.47 9.96 -13.00
C ARG A 183 13.80 10.05 -11.64
N HIS A 184 12.52 10.42 -11.59
CA HIS A 184 11.75 10.47 -10.34
C HIS A 184 11.48 9.07 -9.78
N ALA A 185 11.06 8.13 -10.63
CA ALA A 185 10.83 6.75 -10.21
C ALA A 185 12.11 6.13 -9.63
N ARG A 186 13.28 6.39 -10.24
CA ARG A 186 14.57 5.93 -9.71
C ARG A 186 14.85 6.49 -8.31
N ALA A 187 14.66 7.80 -8.10
CA ALA A 187 14.84 8.42 -6.79
C ALA A 187 13.89 7.83 -5.73
N PHE A 188 12.62 7.63 -6.10
CA PHE A 188 11.62 7.02 -5.24
C PHE A 188 11.99 5.57 -4.85
N ILE A 189 12.37 4.75 -5.82
CA ILE A 189 12.75 3.34 -5.62
C ILE A 189 14.00 3.24 -4.75
N GLN A 190 15.01 4.08 -5.00
CA GLN A 190 16.24 4.10 -4.19
C GLN A 190 15.95 4.49 -2.73
N ALA A 191 15.08 5.47 -2.50
CA ALA A 191 14.67 5.85 -1.16
C ALA A 191 13.94 4.72 -0.41
N HIS A 192 13.06 3.98 -1.08
CA HIS A 192 12.38 2.81 -0.51
C HIS A 192 13.34 1.68 -0.17
N ARG A 193 14.23 1.33 -1.11
CA ARG A 193 15.27 0.31 -0.91
C ARG A 193 16.20 0.67 0.24
N GLY A 194 16.56 1.95 0.38
CA GLY A 194 17.37 2.45 1.49
C GLY A 194 16.73 2.27 2.87
N LYS A 195 15.41 2.06 2.95
CA LYS A 195 14.68 1.75 4.18
C LYS A 195 14.28 0.26 4.29
N GLY A 196 14.72 -0.58 3.35
CA GLY A 196 14.38 -2.01 3.32
C GLY A 196 12.94 -2.29 2.92
N VAL A 197 12.30 -1.41 2.15
CA VAL A 197 10.97 -1.61 1.59
C VAL A 197 11.10 -1.90 0.09
N LEU A 198 10.52 -3.02 -0.34
CA LEU A 198 10.47 -3.39 -1.75
C LEU A 198 9.49 -2.49 -2.51
N THR A 199 9.69 -2.36 -3.82
CA THR A 199 8.83 -1.61 -4.73
C THR A 199 8.43 -2.49 -5.90
N ALA A 200 7.20 -2.34 -6.39
CA ALA A 200 6.69 -2.99 -7.58
C ALA A 200 5.79 -2.04 -8.38
#